data_AF-A0A7J5XGJ3-F1
#
_entry.id   AF-A0A7J5XGJ3-F1
#
_cell.length_a   1.000
_cell.length_b   1.000
_cell.length_c   1.000
_cell.angle_alpha   90.00
_cell.angle_beta   90.00
_cell.angle_gamma   90.00
#
_symmetry.space_group_name_H-M   'P 1'
#
loop_
_entity.id
_entity.type
_entity.pdbx_description
1 polymer ?
#
loop_
_entity_poly.entity_id
_entity_poly.type
_entity_poly.pdbx_seq_one_letter_code
_entity_poly.pdbx_strand_id
1 'polypeptide(L)'
;MPTQKVCQTCKQNIGVASKKCRQCGAIQPYKEKLAKQKEKVAKEWKAMQQKNHSINKVYDSTNLLLHKWKMLDRRPILLLAKRGTNGFAADCICPWPIETEDGKNALITIKRIYESVLNGKGPSTTQAEMAADPGSDSLSVPLTTETDTEFTLFLTPNVPFIKGQPLSPTKNY
;
A
#
# COMPACT_ATOMS: atom_id res chain seq x y z
N MET A 1 13.25 10.76 21.13
CA MET A 1 12.04 11.60 20.93
C MET A 1 11.00 11.25 21.98
N PRO A 2 10.33 12.22 22.61
CA PRO A 2 9.28 11.94 23.59
C PRO A 2 8.08 11.24 22.93
N THR A 3 7.60 10.16 23.55
CA THR A 3 6.48 9.32 23.05
C THR A 3 5.10 9.82 23.51
N GLN A 4 5.08 10.73 24.48
CA GLN A 4 3.89 11.31 25.08
C GLN A 4 3.86 12.83 24.93
N LYS A 5 2.64 13.39 24.96
CA LYS A 5 2.37 14.82 24.97
C LYS A 5 1.16 15.12 25.84
N VAL A 6 0.97 16.38 26.17
CA VAL A 6 -0.15 16.84 26.99
C VAL A 6 -1.37 17.15 26.11
N CYS A 7 -2.55 16.67 26.51
CA CYS A 7 -3.81 17.06 25.90
C CYS A 7 -4.06 18.56 26.11
N GLN A 8 -4.33 19.31 25.05
CA GLN A 8 -4.54 20.76 25.17
C GLN A 8 -5.80 21.11 25.96
N THR A 9 -6.83 20.25 25.93
CA THR A 9 -8.12 20.44 26.61
C THR A 9 -8.08 20.00 28.07
N CYS A 10 -7.81 18.72 28.36
CA CYS A 10 -7.90 18.18 29.73
C CYS A 10 -6.55 18.04 30.45
N LYS A 11 -5.45 18.48 29.82
CA LYS A 11 -4.08 18.45 30.37
C LYS A 11 -3.52 17.07 30.77
N GLN A 12 -4.21 15.98 30.40
CA GLN A 12 -3.72 14.63 30.61
C GLN A 12 -2.66 14.21 29.59
N ASN A 13 -1.76 13.32 30.00
CA ASN A 13 -0.74 12.75 29.12
C ASN A 13 -1.37 11.77 28.12
N ILE A 14 -1.07 11.97 26.84
CA ILE A 14 -1.56 11.17 25.72
C ILE A 14 -0.41 10.81 24.78
N GLY A 15 -0.55 9.72 24.03
CA GLY A 15 0.43 9.37 23.01
C GLY A 15 0.52 10.45 21.92
N VAL A 16 1.73 10.70 21.42
CA VAL A 16 1.95 11.71 20.37
C VAL A 16 1.16 11.39 19.09
N ALA A 17 0.95 10.11 18.79
CA ALA A 17 0.22 9.64 17.61
C ALA A 17 -1.32 9.56 17.78
N SER A 18 -1.85 9.68 19.01
CA SER A 18 -3.28 9.55 19.26
C SER A 18 -4.08 10.61 18.47
N LYS A 19 -5.19 10.25 17.82
CA LYS A 19 -6.02 11.23 17.07
C LYS A 19 -7.01 11.98 17.96
N LYS A 20 -7.52 11.28 18.98
CA LYS A 20 -8.43 11.78 20.01
C LYS A 20 -7.81 11.55 21.39
N CYS A 21 -8.16 12.38 22.36
CA CYS A 21 -7.83 12.13 23.76
C CYS A 21 -8.70 10.96 24.27
N ARG A 22 -8.10 9.96 24.91
CA ARG A 22 -8.85 8.84 25.51
C ARG A 22 -9.68 9.26 26.72
N GLN A 23 -9.27 10.34 27.39
CA GLN A 23 -9.91 10.81 28.62
C GLN A 23 -11.08 11.76 28.33
N CYS A 24 -10.88 12.79 27.51
CA CYS A 24 -11.91 13.80 27.23
C CYS A 24 -12.53 13.71 25.82
N GLY A 25 -12.12 12.75 25.00
CA GLY A 25 -12.63 12.59 23.63
C GLY A 25 -12.21 13.67 22.62
N ALA A 26 -11.62 14.78 23.06
CA ALA A 26 -11.26 15.91 22.20
C ALA A 26 -10.31 15.49 21.06
N ILE A 27 -10.60 15.95 19.85
CA ILE A 27 -9.74 15.74 18.68
C ILE A 27 -8.48 16.60 18.86
N GLN A 28 -7.33 16.05 18.51
CA GLN A 28 -6.10 16.81 18.60
C GLN A 28 -6.06 17.93 17.54
N PRO A 29 -5.66 19.16 17.92
CA PRO A 29 -5.82 20.35 17.09
C PRO A 29 -4.98 20.30 15.81
N TYR A 30 -3.78 19.72 15.84
CA TYR A 30 -2.99 19.51 14.64
C TYR A 30 -3.68 18.57 13.63
N LYS A 31 -4.28 17.48 14.13
CA LYS A 31 -4.99 16.51 13.27
C LYS A 31 -6.29 17.10 12.73
N GLU A 32 -6.99 17.91 13.53
CA GLU A 32 -8.15 18.67 13.09
C GLU A 32 -7.79 19.71 12.02
N LYS A 33 -6.73 20.50 12.23
CA LYS A 33 -6.21 21.45 11.23
C LYS A 33 -5.87 20.76 9.91
N LEU A 34 -5.19 19.61 9.98
CA LEU A 34 -4.86 18.81 8.79
C LEU A 34 -6.13 18.31 8.08
N ALA A 35 -7.15 17.87 8.82
CA ALA A 35 -8.42 17.45 8.24
C ALA A 35 -9.15 18.61 7.55
N LYS A 36 -9.24 19.78 8.21
CA LYS A 36 -9.84 21.00 7.62
C LYS A 36 -9.08 21.46 6.37
N GLN A 37 -7.75 21.41 6.39
CA GLN A 37 -6.93 21.72 5.21
C GLN A 37 -7.20 20.75 4.05
N LYS A 38 -7.29 19.44 4.32
CA LYS A 38 -7.65 18.44 3.32
C LYS A 38 -9.01 18.73 2.69
N GLU A 39 -10.00 19.09 3.51
CA GLU A 39 -11.35 19.40 3.03
C GLU A 39 -11.40 20.67 2.19
N LYS A 40 -10.73 21.75 2.62
CA LYS A 40 -10.64 23.01 1.86
C LYS A 40 -9.98 22.79 0.50
N VAL A 41 -8.86 22.05 0.48
CA VAL A 41 -8.19 21.69 -0.77
C VAL A 41 -9.12 20.85 -1.65
N ALA A 42 -9.84 19.86 -1.12
CA ALA A 42 -10.68 18.99 -1.92
C ALA A 42 -11.78 19.72 -2.71
N LYS A 43 -12.43 20.73 -2.12
CA LYS A 43 -13.57 21.44 -2.72
C LYS A 43 -13.15 22.41 -3.84
N GLU A 44 -12.13 23.23 -3.60
CA GLU A 44 -11.73 24.30 -4.52
C GLU A 44 -10.72 23.83 -5.58
N TRP A 45 -9.83 22.89 -5.20
CA TRP A 45 -8.69 22.52 -6.02
C TRP A 45 -9.09 21.66 -7.22
N LYS A 46 -10.03 20.72 -7.05
CA LYS A 46 -10.47 19.86 -8.17
C LYS A 46 -11.03 20.68 -9.33
N ALA A 47 -11.86 21.67 -9.02
CA ALA A 47 -12.44 22.58 -10.01
C ALA A 47 -11.35 23.43 -10.70
N MET A 48 -10.38 23.93 -9.94
CA MET A 48 -9.29 24.75 -10.48
C MET A 48 -8.31 23.94 -11.35
N GLN A 49 -8.02 22.68 -10.98
CA GLN A 49 -7.14 21.80 -11.76
C GLN A 49 -7.79 21.34 -13.07
N GLN A 50 -9.10 21.08 -13.06
CA GLN A 50 -9.83 20.76 -14.29
C GLN A 50 -9.87 21.94 -15.25
N LYS A 51 -10.09 23.17 -14.74
CA LYS A 51 -10.16 24.40 -15.56
C LYS A 51 -8.82 24.75 -16.23
N ASN A 52 -7.70 24.51 -15.54
CA ASN A 52 -6.38 24.93 -16.01
C ASN A 52 -5.54 23.79 -16.62
N HIS A 53 -6.12 22.59 -16.77
CA HIS A 53 -5.44 21.38 -17.27
C HIS A 53 -4.07 21.09 -16.60
N SER A 54 -3.87 21.50 -15.35
CA SER A 54 -2.55 21.50 -14.70
C SER A 54 -2.17 20.18 -14.01
N ILE A 55 -2.64 19.05 -14.55
CA ILE A 55 -2.36 17.70 -14.03
C ILE A 55 -0.84 17.44 -13.93
N ASN A 56 -0.05 17.93 -14.89
CA ASN A 56 1.41 17.79 -14.87
C ASN A 56 2.04 18.42 -13.62
N LYS A 57 1.53 19.57 -13.15
CA LYS A 57 2.02 20.21 -11.91
C LYS A 57 1.80 19.30 -10.70
N VAL A 58 0.74 18.49 -10.71
CA VAL A 58 0.46 17.51 -9.66
C VAL A 58 1.49 16.38 -9.70
N TYR A 59 1.79 15.86 -10.90
CA TYR A 59 2.85 14.86 -11.08
C TYR A 59 4.21 15.39 -10.63
N ASP A 60 4.58 16.62 -11.01
CA ASP A 60 5.84 17.23 -10.60
C ASP A 60 5.94 17.39 -9.08
N SER A 61 4.87 17.88 -8.44
CA SER A 61 4.81 18.00 -6.98
C SER A 61 4.90 16.64 -6.27
N THR A 62 4.34 15.60 -6.90
CA THR A 62 4.36 14.23 -6.40
C THR A 62 5.76 13.64 -6.52
N ASN A 63 6.43 13.81 -7.66
CA ASN A 63 7.82 13.41 -7.86
C ASN A 63 8.75 14.10 -6.85
N LEU A 64 8.55 15.39 -6.61
CA LEU A 64 9.31 16.13 -5.60
C LEU A 64 9.08 15.56 -4.19
N LEU A 65 7.84 15.17 -3.84
CA LEU A 65 7.54 14.54 -2.56
C LEU A 65 8.22 13.17 -2.43
N LEU A 66 8.15 12.33 -3.46
CA LEU A 66 8.83 11.03 -3.49
C LEU A 66 10.36 11.20 -3.33
N HIS A 67 10.92 12.24 -3.94
CA HIS A 67 12.33 12.59 -3.77
C HIS A 67 12.67 13.03 -2.34
N LYS A 68 11.81 13.83 -1.69
CA LYS A 68 11.99 14.21 -0.27
C LYS A 68 11.98 12.99 0.65
N TRP A 69 11.11 12.01 0.38
CA TRP A 69 11.09 10.76 1.13
C TRP A 69 12.36 9.93 0.91
N LYS A 70 12.89 9.92 -0.32
CA LYS A 70 14.19 9.30 -0.64
C LYS A 70 15.32 9.91 0.18
N MET A 71 15.34 11.24 0.33
CA MET A 71 16.33 11.95 1.17
C MET A 71 16.25 11.61 2.66
N LEU A 72 15.12 11.06 3.11
CA LEU A 72 14.92 10.58 4.49
C LEU A 72 15.17 9.07 4.62
N ASP A 73 15.97 8.49 3.72
CA ASP A 73 16.30 7.07 3.63
C ASP A 73 15.07 6.15 3.56
N ARG A 74 13.96 6.66 3.01
CA ARG A 74 12.74 5.88 2.77
C ARG A 74 12.61 5.58 1.29
N ARG A 75 12.05 4.42 0.98
CA ARG A 75 11.84 3.94 -0.39
C ARG A 75 10.35 3.88 -0.71
N PRO A 76 9.68 5.02 -1.00
CA PRO A 76 8.26 5.02 -1.35
C PRO A 76 8.03 4.55 -2.79
N ILE A 77 7.03 3.70 -2.98
CA ILE A 77 6.45 3.37 -4.29
C ILE A 77 5.06 3.97 -4.33
N LEU A 78 4.72 4.67 -5.41
CA LEU A 78 3.38 5.22 -5.59
C LEU A 78 2.69 4.54 -6.76
N LEU A 79 1.50 3.99 -6.50
CA LEU A 79 0.60 3.44 -7.51
C LEU A 79 -0.54 4.42 -7.72
N LEU A 80 -0.71 4.87 -8.96
CA LEU A 80 -1.82 5.71 -9.39
C LEU A 80 -2.62 4.94 -10.42
N ALA A 81 -3.94 5.15 -10.48
CA ALA A 81 -4.74 4.57 -11.54
C ALA A 81 -5.69 5.60 -12.13
N LYS A 82 -5.84 5.53 -13.45
CA LYS A 82 -6.79 6.33 -14.21
C LYS A 82 -7.86 5.41 -14.77
N ARG A 83 -9.12 5.81 -14.62
CA ARG A 83 -10.24 5.10 -15.25
C ARG A 83 -10.23 5.38 -16.75
N GLY A 84 -10.11 4.33 -17.55
CA GLY A 84 -10.30 4.32 -19.00
C GLY A 84 -11.63 3.69 -19.39
N THR A 85 -11.78 3.39 -20.68
CA THR A 85 -12.97 2.73 -21.24
C THR A 85 -13.12 1.27 -20.77
N ASN A 86 -11.99 0.56 -20.63
CA ASN A 86 -11.95 -0.87 -20.32
C ASN A 86 -11.58 -1.17 -18.86
N GLY A 87 -11.76 -0.20 -17.95
CA GLY A 87 -11.41 -0.31 -16.54
C GLY A 87 -10.32 0.67 -16.11
N PHE A 88 -9.74 0.42 -14.95
CA PHE A 88 -8.62 1.20 -14.40
C PHE A 88 -7.29 0.70 -14.98
N ALA A 89 -6.51 1.63 -15.51
CA ALA A 89 -5.11 1.42 -15.88
C ALA A 89 -4.23 2.09 -14.83
N ALA A 90 -3.24 1.36 -14.32
CA ALA A 90 -2.37 1.85 -13.26
C ALA A 90 -0.98 2.26 -13.77
N ASP A 91 -0.37 3.21 -13.09
CA ASP A 91 1.00 3.64 -13.25
C ASP A 91 1.74 3.46 -11.93
N CYS A 92 3.00 3.02 -12.01
CA CYS A 92 3.87 2.85 -10.87
C CYS A 92 5.00 3.88 -10.96
N ILE A 93 5.10 4.74 -9.95
CA ILE A 93 6.10 5.81 -9.87
C ILE A 93 7.10 5.46 -8.78
N CYS A 94 8.37 5.32 -9.16
CA CYS A 94 9.48 5.04 -8.28
C CYS A 94 10.55 6.14 -8.41
N PRO A 95 11.03 6.75 -7.31
CA PRO A 95 12.07 7.78 -7.35
C PRO A 95 13.51 7.24 -7.50
N TRP A 96 13.67 5.94 -7.77
CA TRP A 96 14.94 5.29 -8.04
C TRP A 96 14.83 4.40 -9.29
N PRO A 97 15.92 4.28 -10.07
CA PRO A 97 15.97 3.33 -11.17
C PRO A 97 15.92 1.90 -10.64
N ILE A 98 15.23 1.03 -11.35
CA ILE A 98 15.18 -0.42 -11.07
C ILE A 98 15.92 -1.11 -12.20
N GLU A 99 17.13 -1.55 -11.88
CA GLU A 99 18.07 -2.10 -12.86
C GLU A 99 17.88 -3.61 -13.02
N THR A 100 17.46 -4.30 -11.96
CA THR A 100 17.26 -5.74 -11.98
C THR A 100 15.97 -6.13 -12.69
N GLU A 101 16.04 -7.19 -13.50
CA GLU A 101 14.88 -7.70 -14.22
C GLU A 101 13.80 -8.22 -13.25
N ASP A 102 14.22 -8.90 -12.18
CA ASP A 102 13.34 -9.34 -11.11
C ASP A 102 12.59 -8.17 -10.45
N GLY A 103 13.26 -7.03 -10.27
CA GLY A 103 12.64 -5.82 -9.72
C GLY A 103 11.57 -5.24 -10.65
N LYS A 104 11.83 -5.24 -11.97
CA LYS A 104 10.83 -4.81 -12.97
C LYS A 104 9.64 -5.76 -13.00
N ASN A 105 9.89 -7.07 -12.98
CA ASN A 105 8.86 -8.11 -12.94
C ASN A 105 8.00 -8.01 -11.67
N ALA A 106 8.61 -7.72 -10.52
CA ALA A 106 7.89 -7.47 -9.27
C ALA A 106 6.98 -6.24 -9.40
N LEU A 107 7.45 -5.13 -9.98
CA LEU A 107 6.62 -3.95 -10.20
C LEU A 107 5.45 -4.19 -11.15
N ILE A 108 5.68 -4.93 -12.24
CA ILE A 108 4.61 -5.32 -13.17
C ILE A 108 3.56 -6.14 -12.43
N THR A 109 3.99 -7.06 -11.57
CA THR A 109 3.09 -7.89 -10.75
C THR A 109 2.28 -7.03 -9.77
N ILE A 110 2.94 -6.12 -9.04
CA ILE A 110 2.28 -5.19 -8.11
C ILE A 110 1.26 -4.31 -8.86
N LYS A 111 1.63 -3.79 -10.03
CA LYS A 111 0.74 -3.01 -10.89
C LYS A 111 -0.51 -3.81 -11.27
N ARG A 112 -0.34 -5.05 -11.73
CA ARG A 112 -1.46 -5.95 -12.09
C ARG A 112 -2.38 -6.22 -10.91
N ILE A 113 -1.82 -6.51 -9.73
CA ILE A 113 -2.61 -6.72 -8.51
C ILE A 113 -3.44 -5.48 -8.20
N TYR A 114 -2.84 -4.29 -8.28
CA TYR A 114 -3.56 -3.05 -8.03
C TYR A 114 -4.68 -2.79 -9.05
N GLU A 115 -4.45 -3.04 -10.33
CA GLU A 115 -5.49 -2.97 -11.37
C GLU A 115 -6.63 -3.97 -11.12
N SER A 116 -6.29 -5.21 -10.74
CA SER A 116 -7.25 -6.26 -10.36
C SER A 116 -8.15 -5.82 -9.21
N VAL A 117 -7.56 -5.27 -8.14
CA VAL A 117 -8.29 -4.74 -6.98
C VAL A 117 -9.27 -3.64 -7.40
N LEU A 118 -8.85 -2.73 -8.28
CA LEU A 118 -9.70 -1.62 -8.73
C LEU A 118 -10.81 -2.06 -9.69
N ASN A 119 -10.56 -3.07 -10.51
CA ASN A 119 -11.51 -3.57 -11.49
C ASN A 119 -12.44 -4.67 -10.95
N GLY A 120 -12.28 -5.08 -9.69
CA GLY A 120 -13.09 -6.14 -9.07
C GLY A 120 -12.84 -7.53 -9.67
N LYS A 121 -11.79 -7.69 -10.47
CA LYS A 121 -11.34 -8.98 -10.99
C LYS A 121 -10.27 -9.46 -10.02
N GLY A 122 -10.55 -10.48 -9.22
CA GLY A 122 -9.52 -11.16 -8.44
C GLY A 122 -8.31 -11.50 -9.32
N PRO A 123 -7.09 -11.60 -8.76
CA PRO A 123 -5.92 -11.92 -9.56
C PRO A 123 -6.22 -13.23 -10.30
N SER A 124 -6.38 -13.15 -11.62
CA SER A 124 -6.58 -14.34 -12.44
C SER A 124 -5.26 -15.07 -12.45
N THR A 125 -5.09 -15.97 -11.49
CA THR A 125 -4.09 -17.02 -11.55
C THR A 125 -4.40 -17.78 -12.83
N THR A 126 -3.62 -17.54 -13.89
CA THR A 126 -3.56 -18.42 -15.04
C THR A 126 -3.02 -19.75 -14.53
N GLN A 127 -3.93 -20.64 -14.14
CA GLN A 127 -3.61 -22.05 -13.97
C GLN A 127 -3.46 -22.64 -15.38
N ALA A 128 -2.22 -23.00 -15.71
CA ALA A 128 -1.97 -24.10 -16.63
C ALA A 128 -2.16 -25.43 -15.87
N GLU A 129 -2.37 -26.51 -16.62
CA GLU A 129 -2.68 -27.91 -16.23
C GLU A 129 -4.19 -28.19 -16.07
N MET A 130 -4.86 -28.79 -17.06
CA MET A 130 -4.80 -30.16 -17.61
C MET A 130 -5.77 -31.13 -16.91
N ALA A 131 -6.50 -31.86 -17.76
CA ALA A 131 -7.40 -33.00 -17.54
C ALA A 131 -8.87 -32.69 -17.16
N ALA A 132 -9.74 -33.06 -18.09
CA ALA A 132 -11.19 -33.06 -17.98
C ALA A 132 -11.71 -34.45 -17.56
N ASP A 133 -12.72 -34.43 -16.68
CA ASP A 133 -13.85 -35.36 -16.44
C ASP A 133 -13.61 -36.76 -15.82
N PRO A 134 -14.65 -37.42 -15.20
CA PRO A 134 -15.99 -36.93 -14.81
C PRO A 134 -16.50 -37.35 -13.40
N GLY A 135 -17.57 -36.68 -12.93
CA GLY A 135 -18.75 -37.37 -12.38
C GLY A 135 -19.06 -37.32 -10.87
N SER A 136 -20.27 -36.82 -10.57
CA SER A 136 -21.25 -37.29 -9.55
C SER A 136 -21.67 -36.32 -8.43
N ASP A 137 -22.99 -36.10 -8.42
CA ASP A 137 -23.95 -35.52 -7.48
C ASP A 137 -23.55 -35.31 -6.00
N SER A 138 -23.92 -34.15 -5.43
CA SER A 138 -25.10 -34.05 -4.52
C SER A 138 -25.26 -32.67 -3.84
N LEU A 139 -26.46 -32.11 -4.05
CA LEU A 139 -27.37 -31.31 -3.20
C LEU A 139 -26.90 -30.60 -1.89
N SER A 140 -27.17 -29.28 -1.89
CA SER A 140 -27.92 -28.45 -0.91
C SER A 140 -27.29 -27.74 0.33
N VAL A 141 -27.20 -26.38 0.23
CA VAL A 141 -27.74 -25.26 1.10
C VAL A 141 -27.32 -25.16 2.60
N PRO A 142 -27.28 -23.99 3.34
CA PRO A 142 -27.40 -22.55 3.02
C PRO A 142 -26.28 -21.60 3.56
N LEU A 143 -26.35 -20.36 3.06
CA LEU A 143 -26.09 -19.04 3.68
C LEU A 143 -25.72 -18.99 5.19
N THR A 144 -24.52 -18.49 5.48
CA THR A 144 -24.22 -17.74 6.72
C THR A 144 -23.51 -16.44 6.38
N THR A 145 -24.21 -15.33 6.65
CA THR A 145 -23.69 -13.98 6.74
C THR A 145 -22.84 -13.85 8.00
N GLU A 146 -21.52 -13.78 7.90
CA GLU A 146 -20.69 -13.17 8.93
C GLU A 146 -19.56 -12.37 8.29
N THR A 147 -19.64 -11.06 8.55
CA THR A 147 -18.54 -10.10 8.49
C THR A 147 -17.36 -10.63 9.29
N ASP A 148 -16.19 -10.79 8.67
CA ASP A 148 -14.98 -10.50 9.42
C ASP A 148 -13.83 -9.95 8.58
N THR A 149 -13.26 -8.90 9.16
CA THR A 149 -12.17 -8.08 8.68
C THR A 149 -10.86 -8.67 9.19
N GLU A 150 -10.15 -9.46 8.38
CA GLU A 150 -8.70 -9.62 8.54
C GLU A 150 -8.08 -10.19 7.26
N PHE A 151 -7.36 -9.35 6.52
CA PHE A 151 -6.53 -9.81 5.40
C PHE A 151 -5.08 -9.87 5.88
N THR A 152 -4.70 -10.99 6.48
CA THR A 152 -3.33 -11.23 6.92
C THR A 152 -2.51 -11.71 5.72
N LEU A 153 -1.69 -10.81 5.14
CA LEU A 153 -0.72 -11.18 4.12
C LEU A 153 0.45 -11.92 4.76
N PHE A 154 0.43 -13.25 4.72
CA PHE A 154 1.59 -14.08 5.01
C PHE A 154 2.54 -14.04 3.82
N LEU A 155 3.60 -13.23 3.91
CA LEU A 155 4.76 -13.34 3.02
C LEU A 155 5.62 -14.50 3.52
N THR A 156 5.50 -15.67 2.89
CA THR A 156 6.45 -16.77 3.11
C THR A 156 7.79 -16.42 2.46
N PRO A 157 8.92 -16.43 3.20
CA PRO A 157 10.23 -16.24 2.59
C PRO A 157 10.58 -17.45 1.74
N ASN A 158 10.70 -17.26 0.42
CA ASN A 158 11.29 -18.24 -0.47
C ASN A 158 12.83 -18.15 -0.32
N VAL A 159 13.43 -19.11 0.39
CA VAL A 159 14.88 -19.28 0.46
C VAL A 159 15.22 -20.64 -0.13
N PRO A 160 16.01 -20.74 -1.21
CA PRO A 160 16.64 -22.00 -1.54
C PRO A 160 17.77 -22.26 -0.52
N PHE A 161 17.54 -23.27 0.32
CA PHE A 161 18.47 -23.84 1.27
C PHE A 161 19.65 -24.49 0.54
N ILE A 162 20.84 -23.86 0.55
CA ILE A 162 22.09 -24.49 0.11
C ILE A 162 22.67 -25.29 1.29
N LYS A 163 22.75 -26.61 1.12
CA LYS A 163 23.36 -27.57 2.06
C LYS A 163 24.89 -27.63 1.90
N GLY A 164 25.61 -27.65 3.05
CA GLY A 164 26.97 -28.21 3.24
C GLY A 164 28.12 -27.28 2.83
N GLN A 165 29.23 -27.10 3.55
CA GLN A 165 29.92 -27.87 4.61
C GLN A 165 30.78 -26.91 5.48
N PRO A 166 31.17 -27.31 6.70
CA PRO A 166 32.07 -26.54 7.56
C PRO A 166 33.54 -26.74 7.18
N LEU A 167 34.30 -25.65 7.00
CA LEU A 167 35.76 -25.70 6.97
C LEU A 167 36.28 -25.75 8.41
N SER A 168 36.91 -26.88 8.74
CA SER A 168 37.63 -27.13 9.99
C SER A 168 38.86 -26.23 10.15
N PRO A 169 39.28 -25.89 11.39
CA PRO A 169 40.46 -25.09 11.65
C PRO A 169 41.72 -25.94 11.55
N THR A 170 42.61 -25.65 10.61
CA THR A 170 43.98 -26.16 10.61
C THR A 170 44.81 -25.40 11.65
N LYS A 171 45.09 -26.04 12.77
CA LYS A 171 46.34 -25.83 13.51
C LYS A 171 47.47 -26.48 12.70
N ASN A 172 48.62 -25.83 12.56
CA ASN A 172 49.91 -26.36 13.01
C ASN A 172 51.11 -25.53 12.56
N TYR A 173 51.97 -25.27 13.55
CA TYR A 173 53.40 -24.93 13.59
C TYR A 173 53.92 -23.69 12.86
#